data_AF-A0A180EJ05-F1
#
_entry.id   AF-A0A180EJ05-F1
#
_cell.length_a   1.000
_cell.length_b   1.000
_cell.length_c   1.000
_cell.angle_alpha   90.00
_cell.angle_beta   90.00
_cell.angle_gamma   90.00
#
_symmetry.space_group_name_H-M   'P 1'
#
loop_
_entity.id
_entity.type
_entity.pdbx_description
1 polymer ?
#
loop_
_entity_poly.entity_id
_entity_poly.type
_entity_poly.pdbx_seq_one_letter_code
_entity_poly.pdbx_strand_id
1 'polypeptide(L)'
;MRFFFILAILATSAASFAQDPADIFHKTIDLDSINQVSLDVYANDNFEVKTWPGDDILIETSVKLIGGKPFILKFFKEKQRYDLEPKQTGDRLALVSRDKERRQVNGDGAQTTENVIIVLYMPEDFADAGNNTYRRKSK
;
A
#
# COMPACT_ATOMS: atom_id res chain seq x y z
N MET A 1 -19.58 -15.90 -43.14
CA MET A 1 -19.84 -16.18 -41.70
C MET A 1 -18.56 -16.41 -40.88
N ARG A 2 -17.58 -17.19 -41.34
CA ARG A 2 -16.31 -17.44 -40.62
C ARG A 2 -15.51 -16.16 -40.25
N PHE A 3 -15.46 -15.18 -41.15
CA PHE A 3 -14.73 -13.93 -40.91
C PHE A 3 -15.37 -13.03 -39.84
N PHE A 4 -16.69 -13.06 -39.68
CA PHE A 4 -17.39 -12.28 -38.65
C PHE A 4 -17.09 -12.81 -37.23
N PHE A 5 -16.95 -14.13 -37.08
CA PHE A 5 -16.56 -14.74 -35.80
C PHE A 5 -15.12 -14.37 -35.40
N ILE A 6 -14.20 -14.33 -36.36
CA ILE A 6 -12.80 -13.95 -36.09
C ILE A 6 -12.73 -12.47 -35.69
N LEU A 7 -13.49 -11.60 -36.34
CA LEU A 7 -13.54 -10.18 -36.01
C LEU A 7 -14.16 -9.93 -34.61
N ALA A 8 -15.17 -10.71 -34.23
CA ALA A 8 -15.78 -10.63 -32.89
C ALA A 8 -14.81 -11.05 -31.77
N ILE A 9 -13.96 -12.07 -32.02
CA ILE A 9 -12.94 -12.52 -31.06
C ILE A 9 -11.78 -11.51 -30.94
N LEU A 10 -11.42 -10.82 -32.03
CA LEU A 10 -10.42 -9.75 -32.01
C LEU A 10 -10.93 -8.48 -31.31
N ALA A 11 -12.23 -8.20 -31.39
CA ALA A 11 -12.83 -7.05 -30.71
C ALA A 11 -12.92 -7.24 -29.18
N THR A 12 -13.17 -8.47 -28.71
CA THR A 12 -13.22 -8.77 -27.27
C THR A 12 -11.84 -8.77 -26.62
N SER A 13 -10.77 -9.15 -27.34
CA SER A 13 -9.41 -9.10 -26.80
C SER A 13 -8.89 -7.67 -26.62
N ALA A 14 -9.28 -6.72 -27.48
CA ALA A 14 -8.91 -5.32 -27.33
C ALA A 14 -9.54 -4.65 -26.10
N ALA A 15 -10.76 -5.07 -25.70
CA ALA A 15 -11.45 -4.54 -24.52
C ALA A 15 -10.84 -5.01 -23.19
N SER A 16 -10.09 -6.12 -23.18
CA SER A 16 -9.45 -6.65 -21.96
C SER A 16 -8.27 -5.80 -21.45
N PHE A 17 -7.72 -4.91 -22.28
CA PHE A 17 -6.58 -4.05 -21.91
C PHE A 17 -6.99 -2.76 -21.16
N ALA A 18 -8.28 -2.53 -20.91
CA ALA A 18 -8.77 -1.34 -20.23
C ALA A 18 -8.75 -1.41 -18.69
N GLN A 19 -8.01 -2.35 -18.08
CA GLN A 19 -7.83 -2.35 -16.63
C GLN A 19 -6.85 -1.26 -16.23
N ASP A 20 -7.34 -0.24 -15.52
CA ASP A 20 -6.46 0.76 -14.90
C ASP A 20 -5.46 0.06 -13.96
N PRO A 21 -4.14 0.18 -14.21
CA PRO A 21 -3.12 -0.41 -13.37
C PRO A 21 -3.09 0.28 -12.00
N ALA A 22 -2.69 -0.46 -10.97
CA ALA A 22 -2.44 0.13 -9.66
C ALA A 22 -1.11 0.89 -9.67
N ASP A 23 -1.05 2.01 -8.97
CA ASP A 23 0.20 2.73 -8.71
C ASP A 23 0.91 2.08 -7.52
N ILE A 24 2.12 1.58 -7.74
CA ILE A 24 2.94 0.93 -6.72
C ILE A 24 4.13 1.82 -6.39
N PHE A 25 4.42 1.97 -5.10
CA PHE A 25 5.59 2.71 -4.62
C PHE A 25 6.17 2.07 -3.35
N HIS A 26 7.45 2.37 -3.12
CA HIS A 26 8.26 1.73 -2.09
C HIS A 26 8.85 2.76 -1.14
N LYS A 27 8.98 2.38 0.12
CA LYS A 27 9.65 3.18 1.15
C LYS A 27 10.46 2.27 2.06
N THR A 28 11.71 2.65 2.32
CA THR A 28 12.60 1.92 3.22
C THR A 28 12.73 2.67 4.54
N ILE A 29 12.81 1.93 5.65
CA ILE A 29 13.02 2.48 7.00
C ILE A 29 14.17 1.73 7.68
N ASP A 30 15.17 2.50 8.10
CA ASP A 30 16.35 2.02 8.83
C ASP A 30 15.97 1.54 10.25
N LEU A 31 16.57 0.43 10.67
CA LEU A 31 16.34 -0.24 11.95
C LEU A 31 17.56 -0.28 12.88
N ASP A 32 18.70 0.33 12.52
CA ASP A 32 19.99 0.21 13.22
C ASP A 32 19.91 0.37 14.75
N SER A 33 19.11 1.34 15.23
CA SER A 33 18.93 1.63 16.66
C SER A 33 17.61 1.16 17.25
N ILE A 34 16.82 0.42 16.47
CA ILE A 34 15.45 0.02 16.81
C ILE A 34 15.43 -1.42 17.33
N ASN A 35 14.81 -1.62 18.49
CA ASN A 35 14.55 -2.94 19.08
C ASN A 35 13.08 -3.34 19.03
N GLN A 36 12.18 -2.37 18.84
CA GLN A 36 10.75 -2.63 18.78
C GLN A 36 10.09 -1.81 17.68
N VAL A 37 9.29 -2.47 16.85
CA VAL A 37 8.45 -1.84 15.82
C VAL A 37 6.99 -2.06 16.19
N SER A 38 6.17 -1.02 16.11
CA SER A 38 4.73 -1.10 16.30
C SER A 38 4.01 -0.55 15.08
N LEU A 39 2.90 -1.18 14.70
CA LEU A 39 2.20 -0.88 13.47
C LEU A 39 0.79 -0.39 13.80
N ASP A 40 0.47 0.80 13.31
CA ASP A 40 -0.81 1.47 13.51
C ASP A 40 -1.33 1.93 12.14
N VAL A 41 -1.81 0.95 11.39
CA VAL A 41 -2.27 1.10 10.02
C VAL A 41 -3.77 1.44 10.02
N TYR A 42 -4.17 2.30 9.09
CA TYR A 42 -5.56 2.66 8.89
C TYR A 42 -6.41 1.40 8.64
N ALA A 43 -7.48 1.22 9.43
CA ALA A 43 -8.23 -0.03 9.51
C ALA A 43 -8.90 -0.48 8.19
N ASN A 44 -9.11 0.43 7.25
CA ASN A 44 -9.72 0.11 5.96
C ASN A 44 -8.69 -0.23 4.86
N ASP A 45 -7.39 -0.16 5.16
CA ASP A 45 -6.35 -0.61 4.24
C ASP A 45 -6.14 -2.11 4.37
N ASN A 46 -5.89 -2.78 3.24
CA ASN A 46 -5.44 -4.15 3.28
C ASN A 46 -3.95 -4.18 3.67
N PHE A 47 -3.64 -4.77 4.81
CA PHE A 47 -2.31 -4.75 5.39
C PHE A 47 -1.78 -6.16 5.61
N GLU A 48 -0.56 -6.42 5.13
CA GLU A 48 0.14 -7.69 5.28
C GLU A 48 1.57 -7.46 5.74
N VAL A 49 2.08 -8.30 6.65
CA VAL A 49 3.49 -8.32 7.03
C VAL A 49 4.14 -9.60 6.50
N LYS A 50 5.24 -9.45 5.78
CA LYS A 50 6.07 -10.56 5.27
C LYS A 50 7.44 -10.49 5.88
N THR A 51 8.03 -11.65 6.12
CA THR A 51 9.45 -11.72 6.50
C THR A 51 10.32 -11.64 5.24
N TRP A 52 11.46 -10.95 5.32
CA TRP A 52 12.43 -10.89 4.22
C TRP A 52 13.89 -10.86 4.71
N PRO A 53 14.85 -11.32 3.90
CA PRO A 53 16.27 -11.34 4.25
C PRO A 53 16.92 -9.96 3.97
N GLY A 54 16.52 -8.95 4.74
CA GLY A 54 17.10 -7.60 4.73
C GLY A 54 17.51 -7.14 6.13
N ASP A 55 18.05 -5.94 6.22
CA ASP A 55 18.38 -5.21 7.46
C ASP A 55 17.41 -4.06 7.75
N ASP A 56 16.82 -3.49 6.70
CA ASP A 56 15.79 -2.45 6.78
C ASP A 56 14.36 -3.01 6.71
N ILE A 57 13.37 -2.21 7.07
CA ILE A 57 11.98 -2.45 6.67
C ILE A 57 11.77 -1.90 5.26
N LEU A 58 11.21 -2.72 4.38
CA LEU A 58 10.68 -2.26 3.09
C LEU A 58 9.15 -2.24 3.15
N ILE A 59 8.55 -1.12 2.77
CA ILE A 59 7.10 -0.95 2.69
C ILE A 59 6.75 -0.78 1.22
N GLU A 60 5.97 -1.71 0.69
CA GLU A 60 5.34 -1.59 -0.64
C GLU A 60 3.89 -1.17 -0.46
N THR A 61 3.49 -0.11 -1.16
CA THR A 61 2.11 0.36 -1.16
C THR A 61 1.58 0.38 -2.58
N SER A 62 0.46 -0.32 -2.80
CA SER A 62 -0.25 -0.41 -4.06
C SER A 62 -1.60 0.25 -3.93
N VAL A 63 -1.89 1.24 -4.78
CA VAL A 63 -3.12 2.02 -4.74
C VAL A 63 -3.83 1.97 -6.08
N LYS A 64 -5.11 1.61 -6.04
CA LYS A 64 -6.01 1.67 -7.20
C LYS A 64 -7.19 2.60 -6.90
N LEU A 65 -7.34 3.63 -7.73
CA LEU A 65 -8.48 4.55 -7.67
C LEU A 65 -9.55 4.10 -8.68
N ILE A 66 -10.75 3.80 -8.20
CA ILE A 66 -11.89 3.37 -9.03
C ILE A 66 -12.86 4.55 -9.16
N GLY A 67 -13.31 4.84 -10.38
CA GLY A 67 -14.29 5.90 -10.66
C GLY A 67 -13.75 7.33 -10.46
N GLY A 68 -12.43 7.49 -10.26
CA GLY A 68 -11.77 8.78 -10.08
C GLY A 68 -10.85 9.16 -11.24
N LYS A 69 -10.61 10.46 -11.39
CA LYS A 69 -9.66 10.97 -12.39
C LYS A 69 -8.22 10.76 -11.93
N PRO A 70 -7.25 10.46 -12.81
CA PRO A 70 -5.84 10.20 -12.43
C PRO A 70 -5.18 11.34 -11.62
N PHE A 71 -5.58 12.60 -11.84
CA PHE A 71 -5.03 13.72 -11.09
C PHE A 71 -5.39 13.68 -9.58
N ILE A 72 -6.51 13.05 -9.22
CA ILE A 72 -6.93 12.90 -7.82
C ILE A 72 -5.96 11.97 -7.09
N LEU A 73 -5.61 10.84 -7.71
CA LEU A 73 -4.61 9.91 -7.18
C LEU A 73 -3.26 10.61 -7.04
N LYS A 74 -2.83 11.38 -8.05
CA LYS A 74 -1.60 12.18 -7.98
C LYS A 74 -1.61 13.14 -6.79
N PHE A 75 -2.71 13.89 -6.61
CA PHE A 75 -2.89 14.79 -5.46
C PHE A 75 -2.78 14.04 -4.11
N PHE A 76 -3.42 12.88 -3.97
CA PHE A 76 -3.34 12.08 -2.75
C PHE A 76 -1.93 11.54 -2.46
N LYS A 77 -1.20 11.11 -3.50
CA LYS A 77 0.21 10.70 -3.37
C LYS A 77 1.11 11.86 -2.94
N GLU A 78 0.93 13.05 -3.52
CA GLU A 78 1.67 14.25 -3.12
C GLU A 78 1.41 14.66 -1.67
N LYS A 79 0.22 14.35 -1.13
CA LYS A 79 -0.10 14.52 0.29
C LYS A 79 0.42 13.38 1.18
N GLN A 80 1.04 12.35 0.60
CA GLN A 80 1.48 11.14 1.28
C GLN A 80 0.35 10.50 2.09
N ARG A 81 -0.86 10.52 1.52
CA ARG A 81 -2.09 10.03 2.18
C ARG A 81 -2.00 8.57 2.59
N TYR A 82 -1.25 7.78 1.82
CA TYR A 82 -1.12 6.34 1.97
C TYR A 82 0.16 5.94 2.73
N ASP A 83 1.01 6.90 3.08
CA ASP A 83 2.29 6.60 3.71
C ASP A 83 2.09 6.15 5.16
N LEU A 84 2.96 5.24 5.59
CA LEU A 84 3.25 5.03 7.00
C LEU A 84 4.35 6.02 7.44
N GLU A 85 4.01 6.87 8.39
CA GLU A 85 4.91 7.83 9.03
C GLU A 85 5.71 7.12 10.14
N PRO A 86 7.05 7.13 10.08
CA PRO A 86 7.89 6.61 11.14
C PRO A 86 7.94 7.61 12.31
N LYS A 87 7.52 7.16 13.49
CA LYS A 87 7.64 7.89 14.75
C LYS A 87 8.59 7.14 15.66
N GLN A 88 9.83 7.60 15.74
CA GLN A 88 10.83 7.03 16.61
C GLN A 88 10.77 7.65 18.01
N THR A 89 10.90 6.82 19.04
CA THR A 89 11.06 7.25 20.44
C THR A 89 12.02 6.30 21.12
N GLY A 90 13.28 6.74 21.29
CA GLY A 90 14.36 5.88 21.76
C GLY A 90 14.62 4.74 20.77
N ASP A 91 14.53 3.51 21.27
CA ASP A 91 14.70 2.26 20.49
C ASP A 91 13.38 1.69 19.95
N ARG A 92 12.30 2.47 20.00
CA ARG A 92 10.97 2.09 19.54
C ARG A 92 10.61 2.88 18.29
N LEU A 93 10.15 2.18 17.28
CA LEU A 93 9.60 2.75 16.06
C LEU A 93 8.10 2.47 16.01
N ALA A 94 7.28 3.49 15.78
CA ALA A 94 5.89 3.33 15.42
C ALA A 94 5.69 3.72 13.95
N LEU A 95 5.18 2.80 13.14
CA LEU A 95 4.78 3.06 11.76
C LEU A 95 3.27 3.33 11.76
N VAL A 96 2.90 4.60 11.61
CA VAL A 96 1.52 5.06 11.75
C VAL A 96 1.02 5.57 10.41
N SER A 97 -0.17 5.17 9.96
CA SER A 97 -0.77 5.77 8.77
C SER A 97 -0.90 7.28 8.92
N ARG A 98 -0.34 8.03 7.96
CA ARG A 98 -0.29 9.49 8.02
C ARG A 98 -1.68 10.13 8.01
N ASP A 99 -2.56 9.64 7.14
CA ASP A 99 -3.95 10.07 7.04
C ASP A 99 -4.88 8.90 7.40
N LYS A 100 -5.54 9.02 8.56
CA LYS A 100 -6.56 8.08 9.05
C LYS A 100 -7.99 8.58 8.86
N GLU A 101 -8.17 9.80 8.39
CA GLU A 101 -9.48 10.42 8.16
C GLU A 101 -9.62 10.69 6.66
N ARG A 102 -9.56 9.58 5.91
CA ARG A 102 -9.55 9.59 4.46
C ARG A 102 -10.91 10.00 3.89
N ARG A 103 -11.11 11.31 3.79
CA ARG A 103 -12.31 11.89 3.18
C ARG A 103 -12.41 11.49 1.71
N GLN A 104 -13.57 10.97 1.31
CA GLN A 104 -13.88 10.68 -0.08
C GLN A 104 -14.01 11.98 -0.88
N VAL A 105 -13.52 11.97 -2.13
CA VAL A 105 -13.69 13.10 -3.05
C VAL A 105 -14.77 12.72 -4.06
N ASN A 106 -15.95 13.32 -3.92
CA ASN A 106 -17.03 13.13 -4.87
C ASN A 106 -16.87 14.12 -6.02
N GLY A 107 -16.74 13.63 -7.25
CA GLY A 107 -16.90 14.45 -8.47
C GLY A 107 -18.35 14.43 -8.95
N ASP A 108 -18.65 15.24 -9.98
CA ASP A 108 -20.00 15.47 -10.55
C ASP A 108 -20.69 14.25 -11.20
N GLY A 109 -20.33 13.00 -10.86
CA GLY A 109 -21.03 11.84 -11.45
C GLY A 109 -20.68 10.45 -10.93
N ALA A 110 -19.65 10.28 -10.10
CA ALA A 110 -19.32 8.98 -9.50
C ALA A 110 -18.62 9.15 -8.15
N GLN A 111 -18.95 8.29 -7.19
CA GLN A 111 -18.17 8.14 -5.96
C GLN A 111 -16.82 7.51 -6.30
N THR A 112 -15.74 8.07 -5.75
CA THR A 112 -14.42 7.49 -5.89
C THR A 112 -14.17 6.46 -4.79
N THR A 113 -13.71 5.27 -5.18
CA THR A 113 -13.29 4.24 -4.23
C THR A 113 -11.79 4.03 -4.33
N GLU A 114 -11.11 3.99 -3.18
CA GLU A 114 -9.68 3.73 -3.07
C GLU A 114 -9.50 2.27 -2.61
N ASN A 115 -8.75 1.47 -3.36
CA ASN A 115 -8.28 0.15 -2.92
C ASN A 115 -6.78 0.24 -2.65
N VAL A 116 -6.41 0.12 -1.38
CA VAL A 116 -5.04 0.33 -0.89
C VAL A 116 -4.56 -0.98 -0.26
N ILE A 117 -3.43 -1.47 -0.75
CA ILE A 117 -2.75 -2.65 -0.24
C ILE A 117 -1.35 -2.24 0.21
N ILE A 118 -1.01 -2.51 1.46
CA ILE A 118 0.29 -2.23 2.05
C ILE A 118 0.91 -3.56 2.46
N VAL A 119 2.08 -3.86 1.92
CA VAL A 119 2.90 -5.00 2.29
C VAL A 119 4.15 -4.48 2.99
N LEU A 120 4.30 -4.82 4.27
CA LEU A 120 5.47 -4.51 5.06
C LEU A 120 6.39 -5.73 5.10
N TYR A 121 7.58 -5.60 4.52
CA TYR A 121 8.64 -6.57 4.57
C TYR A 121 9.49 -6.31 5.83
N MET A 122 9.25 -7.11 6.87
CA MET A 122 9.92 -7.07 8.16
C MET A 122 11.16 -7.96 8.12
N PRO A 123 12.35 -7.47 8.49
CA PRO A 123 13.54 -8.30 8.46
C PRO A 123 13.49 -9.46 9.49
N GLU A 124 14.22 -10.53 9.17
CA GLU A 124 14.19 -11.81 9.91
C GLU A 124 14.63 -11.72 11.37
N ASP A 125 15.39 -10.69 11.71
CA ASP A 125 15.83 -10.35 13.04
C ASP A 125 14.69 -9.85 13.94
N PHE A 126 13.51 -9.54 13.41
CA PHE A 126 12.32 -9.22 14.19
C PHE A 126 11.34 -10.41 14.26
N ALA A 127 10.78 -10.63 15.45
CA ALA A 127 9.72 -11.59 15.71
C ALA A 127 8.42 -10.87 16.08
N ASP A 128 7.29 -11.43 15.67
CA ASP A 128 5.97 -10.99 16.12
C ASP A 128 5.86 -11.18 17.64
N ALA A 129 5.54 -10.10 18.34
CA ALA A 129 5.33 -10.04 19.79
C ALA A 129 3.83 -9.87 20.15
N GLY A 130 2.93 -9.96 19.16
CA GLY A 130 1.50 -9.75 19.29
C GLY A 130 1.11 -8.27 19.23
N ASN A 131 -0.21 -8.02 19.08
CA ASN A 131 -0.79 -6.67 19.02
C ASN A 131 -0.07 -5.75 18.02
N ASN A 132 0.16 -6.23 16.80
CA ASN A 132 0.84 -5.49 15.72
C ASN A 132 2.21 -4.93 16.15
N THR A 133 2.90 -5.64 17.05
CA THR A 133 4.21 -5.25 17.57
C THR A 133 5.22 -6.33 17.25
N TYR A 134 6.40 -5.90 16.80
CA TYR A 134 7.53 -6.76 16.47
C TYR A 134 8.70 -6.37 17.35
N ARG A 135 9.44 -7.37 17.83
CA ARG A 135 10.64 -7.17 18.65
C ARG A 135 11.83 -7.85 18.02
N ARG A 136 12.97 -7.17 18.08
CA ARG A 136 14.25 -7.72 17.68
C ARG A 136 14.53 -8.97 18.52
N LYS A 137 14.73 -10.10 17.86
CA LYS A 137 15.29 -11.32 18.44
C LYS A 137 16.66 -10.92 18.96
N SER A 138 16.90 -11.06 20.27
CA SER A 138 18.20 -10.73 20.88
C SER A 138 19.34 -11.28 20.01
N LYS A 139 20.33 -10.42 19.73
CA LYS A 139 21.62 -10.85 19.17
C LYS A 139 22.28 -11.89 20.08
#